data_AF-A0A521RVY4-F1
#
_entry.id   AF-A0A521RVY4-F1
#
_cell.length_a   1.000
_cell.length_b   1.000
_cell.length_c   1.000
_cell.angle_alpha   90.00
_cell.angle_beta   90.00
_cell.angle_gamma   90.00
#
_symmetry.space_group_name_H-M   'P 1'
#
loop_
_entity.id
_entity.type
_entity.pdbx_description
1 polymer ?
#
loop_
_entity_poly.entity_id
_entity_poly.type
_entity_poly.pdbx_seq_one_letter_code
_entity_poly.pdbx_strand_id
1 'polypeptide(L)'
;MVDLWLTWSDTVREAMVQHGVIPPERVRVAGAPRFDFYTGPLRAATTPRESFVRKHGLVPGRPNLCWATNFVLARHIRTNTLDFLIQDFRDLGISQLPVYSDPVPLAKRDVEVRLETLAILKKLCRRFHRVNFIIKPHPHEEIGDYEVFVSGCRAEGLDNVALVTEEYIWDVLNAVDIHIHRLCTTGVEAWLMGVPSINFHTASYGAWTLDVKGPAREALGGDDLVTDEDSLVERIEFYLGGGRVNAEKLACQKNYVQRWFYRADGLSSLRCAEQIATLLQTSHASLKFRLSLLGPRAIARMLINRTLGRPLEAPIRSRTKYQNGVPVDFLGQRDKSVQQSDVALWTAKIRAALARAEKRPEIHA
;
A
#
# COMPACT_ATOMS: atom_id res chain seq x y z
N MET A 1 8.96 13.36 -21.39
CA MET A 1 7.59 13.33 -21.97
C MET A 1 7.11 11.89 -21.88
N VAL A 2 5.86 11.66 -21.47
CA VAL A 2 5.29 10.30 -21.33
C VAL A 2 4.59 9.92 -22.64
N ASP A 3 4.92 8.74 -23.19
CA ASP A 3 4.30 8.21 -24.43
C ASP A 3 2.98 7.49 -24.16
N LEU A 4 2.89 6.78 -23.03
CA LEU A 4 1.70 6.08 -22.56
C LEU A 4 1.61 6.17 -21.04
N TRP A 5 0.46 6.58 -20.55
CA TRP A 5 0.09 6.57 -19.15
C TRP A 5 -1.04 5.58 -18.90
N LEU A 6 -0.79 4.62 -18.02
CA LEU A 6 -1.77 3.64 -17.59
C LEU A 6 -2.37 4.12 -16.27
N THR A 7 -3.67 4.38 -16.25
CA THR A 7 -4.40 4.81 -15.05
C THR A 7 -5.40 3.76 -14.61
N TRP A 8 -5.81 3.86 -13.34
CA TRP A 8 -6.62 2.84 -12.68
C TRP A 8 -8.13 3.02 -12.89
N SER A 9 -8.62 4.17 -13.37
CA SER A 9 -10.05 4.37 -13.62
C SER A 9 -10.34 5.45 -14.65
N ASP A 10 -11.55 5.41 -15.22
CA ASP A 10 -12.06 6.45 -16.09
C ASP A 10 -12.15 7.79 -15.35
N THR A 11 -12.61 7.80 -14.09
CA THR A 11 -12.67 9.02 -13.27
C THR A 11 -11.32 9.74 -13.20
N VAL A 12 -10.21 9.01 -13.00
CA VAL A 12 -8.88 9.61 -12.93
C VAL A 12 -8.38 10.00 -14.32
N ARG A 13 -8.65 9.18 -15.35
CA ARG A 13 -8.35 9.54 -16.75
C ARG A 13 -9.01 10.87 -17.13
N GLU A 14 -10.29 11.02 -16.86
CA GLU A 14 -11.07 12.22 -17.17
C GLU A 14 -10.50 13.45 -16.48
N ALA A 15 -10.20 13.35 -15.18
CA ALA A 15 -9.57 14.44 -14.43
C ALA A 15 -8.22 14.83 -15.03
N MET A 16 -7.37 13.86 -15.37
CA MET A 16 -6.06 14.14 -15.98
C MET A 16 -6.18 14.85 -17.33
N VAL A 17 -7.15 14.45 -18.17
CA VAL A 17 -7.40 15.07 -19.47
C VAL A 17 -7.96 16.48 -19.29
N GLN A 18 -8.96 16.64 -18.41
CA GLN A 18 -9.60 17.92 -18.12
C GLN A 18 -8.59 18.97 -17.62
N HIS A 19 -7.62 18.56 -16.81
CA HIS A 19 -6.58 19.44 -16.28
C HIS A 19 -5.35 19.56 -17.19
N GLY A 20 -5.37 18.95 -18.39
CA GLY A 20 -4.26 19.04 -19.34
C GLY A 20 -2.97 18.37 -18.86
N VAL A 21 -3.05 17.44 -17.90
CA VAL A 21 -1.89 16.74 -17.34
C VAL A 21 -1.28 15.81 -18.39
N ILE A 22 -2.13 15.06 -19.11
CA ILE A 22 -1.74 14.15 -20.19
C ILE A 22 -2.79 14.24 -21.31
N PRO A 23 -2.37 14.30 -22.59
CA PRO A 23 -3.29 14.25 -23.73
C PRO A 23 -4.17 12.99 -23.75
N PRO A 24 -5.44 13.07 -24.17
CA PRO A 24 -6.38 11.95 -24.13
C PRO A 24 -5.89 10.71 -24.90
N GLU A 25 -5.14 10.89 -25.99
CA GLU A 25 -4.58 9.83 -26.80
C GLU A 25 -3.43 9.08 -26.14
N ARG A 26 -2.84 9.61 -25.06
CA ARG A 26 -1.72 8.99 -24.33
C ARG A 26 -2.10 8.39 -22.99
N VAL A 27 -3.36 8.50 -22.57
CA VAL A 27 -3.85 7.92 -21.32
C VAL A 27 -4.79 6.75 -21.60
N ARG A 28 -4.58 5.62 -20.92
CA ARG A 28 -5.40 4.40 -21.04
C ARG A 28 -5.79 3.91 -19.66
N VAL A 29 -7.03 3.48 -19.51
CA VAL A 29 -7.51 2.85 -18.27
C VAL A 29 -7.20 1.36 -18.33
N ALA A 30 -6.46 0.86 -17.34
CA ALA A 30 -6.10 -0.57 -17.25
C ALA A 30 -6.50 -1.20 -15.90
N GLY A 31 -6.95 -0.40 -14.94
CA GLY A 31 -7.17 -0.84 -13.55
C GLY A 31 -5.88 -0.77 -12.73
N ALA A 32 -5.90 -1.37 -11.54
CA ALA A 32 -4.76 -1.40 -10.64
C ALA A 32 -4.12 -2.81 -10.65
N PRO A 33 -2.94 -3.02 -11.28
CA PRO A 33 -2.26 -4.33 -11.31
C PRO A 33 -2.08 -4.97 -9.93
N ARG A 34 -1.82 -4.15 -8.90
CA ARG A 34 -1.73 -4.62 -7.51
C ARG A 34 -2.99 -5.35 -7.03
N PHE A 35 -4.16 -5.03 -7.60
CA PHE A 35 -5.42 -5.63 -7.19
C PHE A 35 -5.63 -7.04 -7.74
N ASP A 36 -4.82 -7.47 -8.69
CA ASP A 36 -4.98 -8.81 -9.26
C ASP A 36 -4.72 -9.91 -8.21
N PHE A 37 -3.91 -9.65 -7.18
CA PHE A 37 -3.62 -10.58 -6.09
C PHE A 37 -4.78 -10.82 -5.12
N TYR A 38 -5.86 -10.04 -5.18
CA TYR A 38 -7.04 -10.24 -4.33
C TYR A 38 -8.06 -11.18 -4.95
N THR A 39 -7.93 -11.46 -6.25
CA THR A 39 -8.97 -12.15 -7.03
C THR A 39 -8.40 -13.23 -7.94
N GLY A 40 -9.26 -14.15 -8.36
CA GLY A 40 -8.91 -15.16 -9.35
C GLY A 40 -7.71 -16.04 -8.94
N PRO A 41 -6.93 -16.54 -9.91
CA PRO A 41 -5.86 -17.48 -9.64
C PRO A 41 -4.70 -16.87 -8.84
N LEU A 42 -4.45 -15.56 -8.99
CA LEU A 42 -3.30 -14.91 -8.36
C LEU A 42 -3.43 -14.79 -6.85
N ARG A 43 -4.64 -14.88 -6.30
CA ARG A 43 -4.83 -15.01 -4.84
C ARG A 43 -4.07 -16.21 -4.27
N ALA A 44 -3.93 -17.30 -5.03
CA ALA A 44 -3.18 -18.48 -4.59
C ALA A 44 -1.66 -18.26 -4.52
N ALA A 45 -1.13 -17.13 -5.02
CA ALA A 45 0.27 -16.74 -4.88
C ALA A 45 0.57 -16.04 -3.54
N THR A 46 -0.48 -15.70 -2.78
CA THR A 46 -0.34 -15.10 -1.44
C THR A 46 0.18 -16.12 -0.43
N THR A 47 0.78 -15.62 0.64
CA THR A 47 1.33 -16.43 1.71
C THR A 47 0.19 -17.12 2.47
N PRO A 48 0.21 -18.46 2.60
CA PRO A 48 -0.79 -19.16 3.40
C PRO A 48 -0.82 -18.65 4.84
N ARG A 49 -2.01 -18.54 5.42
CA ARG A 49 -2.22 -18.00 6.77
C ARG A 49 -1.35 -18.71 7.81
N GLU A 50 -1.27 -20.04 7.78
CA GLU A 50 -0.48 -20.81 8.75
C GLU A 50 1.02 -20.52 8.63
N SER A 51 1.51 -20.33 7.39
CA SER A 51 2.89 -19.94 7.12
C SER A 51 3.17 -18.52 7.64
N PHE A 52 2.24 -17.60 7.42
CA PHE A 52 2.33 -16.23 7.91
C PHE A 52 2.38 -16.18 9.45
N VAL A 53 1.43 -16.84 10.11
CA VAL A 53 1.33 -16.91 11.58
C VAL A 53 2.62 -17.46 12.19
N ARG A 54 3.14 -18.58 11.65
CA ARG A 54 4.39 -19.19 12.12
C ARG A 54 5.60 -18.27 11.91
N LYS A 55 5.70 -17.64 10.74
CA LYS A 55 6.82 -16.75 10.39
C LYS A 55 6.95 -15.59 11.38
N HIS A 56 5.82 -15.04 11.83
CA HIS A 56 5.78 -13.86 12.71
C HIS A 56 5.64 -14.19 14.20
N GLY A 57 5.78 -15.46 14.58
CA GLY A 57 5.68 -15.90 15.98
C GLY A 57 4.31 -15.65 16.60
N LEU A 58 3.26 -15.59 15.78
CA LEU A 58 1.88 -15.44 16.22
C LEU A 58 1.34 -16.80 16.71
N VAL A 59 0.34 -16.77 17.59
CA VAL A 59 -0.20 -18.01 18.18
C VAL A 59 -1.17 -18.68 17.20
N PRO A 60 -0.93 -19.94 16.79
CA PRO A 60 -1.81 -20.66 15.89
C PRO A 60 -3.24 -20.81 16.44
N GLY A 61 -4.23 -20.75 15.55
CA GLY A 61 -5.64 -20.94 15.89
C GLY A 61 -6.33 -19.74 16.55
N ARG A 62 -5.58 -18.67 16.90
CA ARG A 62 -6.18 -17.41 17.34
C ARG A 62 -6.66 -16.58 16.12
N PRO A 63 -7.71 -15.75 16.30
CA PRO A 63 -8.03 -14.71 15.34
C PRO A 63 -6.85 -13.73 15.20
N ASN A 64 -6.67 -13.19 14.00
CA ASN A 64 -5.62 -12.26 13.64
C ASN A 64 -6.27 -10.92 13.30
N LEU A 65 -5.88 -9.86 14.01
CA LEU A 65 -6.30 -8.49 13.75
C LEU A 65 -5.10 -7.71 13.23
N CYS A 66 -5.23 -7.06 12.07
CA CYS A 66 -4.21 -6.16 11.56
C CYS A 66 -4.60 -4.71 11.84
N TRP A 67 -3.66 -3.91 12.31
CA TRP A 67 -3.76 -2.46 12.31
C TRP A 67 -2.69 -1.89 11.38
N ALA A 68 -3.12 -1.38 10.22
CA ALA A 68 -2.23 -0.67 9.30
C ALA A 68 -2.21 0.83 9.65
N THR A 69 -1.03 1.34 9.98
CA THR A 69 -0.85 2.76 10.35
C THR A 69 -0.34 3.57 9.17
N ASN A 70 -0.45 4.90 9.27
CA ASN A 70 0.02 5.83 8.23
C ASN A 70 0.47 7.20 8.79
N PHE A 71 1.24 7.21 9.89
CA PHE A 71 1.77 8.44 10.52
C PHE A 71 3.08 8.91 9.87
N VAL A 72 3.07 9.04 8.54
CA VAL A 72 4.27 9.25 7.73
C VAL A 72 5.01 10.55 8.05
N LEU A 73 4.31 11.59 8.51
CA LEU A 73 4.93 12.88 8.80
C LEU A 73 5.67 12.87 10.14
N ALA A 74 5.31 11.97 11.06
CA ALA A 74 5.93 11.85 12.38
C ALA A 74 7.45 11.66 12.30
N ARG A 75 7.92 10.98 11.25
CA ARG A 75 9.35 10.71 11.03
C ARG A 75 10.18 12.00 10.94
N HIS A 76 9.64 13.07 10.36
CA HIS A 76 10.38 14.29 10.09
C HIS A 76 10.71 15.06 11.36
N ILE A 77 9.87 14.94 12.39
CA ILE A 77 10.16 15.43 13.74
C ILE A 77 11.29 14.61 14.37
N ARG A 78 11.20 13.27 14.30
CA ARG A 78 12.17 12.36 14.93
C ARG A 78 13.57 12.46 14.31
N THR A 79 13.65 12.54 12.98
CA THR A 79 14.93 12.58 12.27
C THR A 79 15.48 13.98 12.07
N ASN A 80 14.81 15.02 12.60
CA ASN A 80 15.16 16.42 12.41
C ASN A 80 15.30 16.81 10.91
N THR A 81 14.32 16.40 10.09
CA THR A 81 14.30 16.64 8.63
C THR A 81 13.10 17.52 8.23
N LEU A 82 12.73 18.48 9.08
CA LEU A 82 11.61 19.39 8.83
C LEU A 82 11.85 20.31 7.62
N ASP A 83 13.08 20.81 7.43
CA ASP A 83 13.40 21.66 6.28
C ASP A 83 13.17 20.93 4.95
N PHE A 84 13.54 19.64 4.90
CA PHE A 84 13.27 18.78 3.75
C PHE A 84 11.75 18.66 3.51
N LEU A 85 10.97 18.40 4.56
CA LEU A 85 9.51 18.26 4.43
C LEU A 85 8.86 19.55 3.92
N ILE A 86 9.27 20.72 4.44
CA ILE A 86 8.78 22.02 4.01
C ILE A 86 9.10 22.26 2.53
N GLN A 87 10.32 21.94 2.11
CA GLN A 87 10.72 22.12 0.71
C GLN A 87 9.97 21.15 -0.22
N ASP A 88 9.83 19.88 0.16
CA ASP A 88 9.10 18.86 -0.62
C ASP A 88 7.64 19.26 -0.84
N PHE A 89 6.96 19.77 0.19
CA PHE A 89 5.58 20.27 0.07
C PHE A 89 5.46 21.45 -0.90
N ARG A 90 6.48 22.32 -0.98
CA ARG A 90 6.52 23.43 -1.94
C ARG A 90 6.79 22.94 -3.36
N ASP A 91 7.76 22.05 -3.53
CA ASP A 91 8.18 21.52 -4.83
C ASP A 91 7.05 20.70 -5.49
N LEU A 92 6.29 19.95 -4.68
CA LEU A 92 5.11 19.20 -5.14
C LEU A 92 3.86 20.10 -5.32
N GLY A 93 3.92 21.38 -4.94
CA GLY A 93 2.78 22.29 -4.96
C GLY A 93 1.70 21.97 -3.93
N ILE A 94 1.94 21.01 -3.02
CA ILE A 94 1.01 20.60 -1.96
C ILE A 94 0.74 21.76 -1.00
N SER A 95 1.72 22.63 -0.77
CA SER A 95 1.57 23.81 0.08
C SER A 95 0.54 24.83 -0.44
N GLN A 96 0.07 24.69 -1.68
CA GLN A 96 -1.01 25.52 -2.24
C GLN A 96 -2.39 25.10 -1.73
N LEU A 97 -2.51 23.91 -1.13
CA LEU A 97 -3.74 23.41 -0.54
C LEU A 97 -3.87 23.93 0.89
N PRO A 98 -4.99 24.57 1.29
CA PRO A 98 -5.12 25.17 2.63
C PRO A 98 -4.84 24.21 3.80
N VAL A 99 -5.22 22.95 3.67
CA VAL A 99 -5.00 21.92 4.71
C VAL A 99 -3.52 21.53 4.86
N TYR A 100 -2.68 21.81 3.86
CA TYR A 100 -1.27 21.43 3.81
C TYR A 100 -0.33 22.65 3.69
N SER A 101 -0.82 23.86 3.92
CA SER A 101 -0.01 25.08 3.78
C SER A 101 1.16 25.14 4.75
N ASP A 102 1.03 24.48 5.90
CA ASP A 102 2.10 24.32 6.89
C ASP A 102 2.25 22.84 7.31
N PRO A 103 3.31 22.15 6.85
CA PRO A 103 3.53 20.74 7.20
C PRO A 103 4.01 20.52 8.63
N VAL A 104 4.53 21.55 9.33
CA VAL A 104 5.14 21.35 10.66
C VAL A 104 4.10 20.98 11.73
N PRO A 105 2.96 21.69 11.88
CA PRO A 105 1.90 21.28 12.79
C PRO A 105 1.32 19.90 12.46
N LEU A 106 1.21 19.56 11.17
CA LEU A 106 0.74 18.23 10.75
C LEU A 106 1.70 17.12 11.20
N ALA A 107 3.01 17.33 11.04
CA ALA A 107 4.02 16.37 11.49
C ALA A 107 4.03 16.19 13.01
N LYS A 108 3.85 17.26 13.78
CA LYS A 108 3.69 17.18 15.24
C LYS A 108 2.43 16.41 15.62
N ARG A 109 1.31 16.69 14.96
CA ARG A 109 0.05 16.00 15.23
C ARG A 109 0.14 14.50 14.88
N ASP A 110 0.83 14.14 13.80
CA ASP A 110 1.12 12.74 13.46
C ASP A 110 1.88 12.02 14.58
N VAL A 111 2.85 12.67 15.26
CA VAL A 111 3.54 12.08 16.42
C VAL A 111 2.57 11.81 17.56
N GLU A 112 1.77 12.80 17.95
CA GLU A 112 0.81 12.71 19.05
C GLU A 112 -0.20 11.58 18.82
N VAL A 113 -0.82 11.57 17.64
CA VAL A 113 -1.88 10.63 17.27
C VAL A 113 -1.34 9.20 17.13
N ARG A 114 -0.08 9.04 16.69
CA ARG A 114 0.60 7.74 16.71
C ARG A 114 0.78 7.21 18.14
N LEU A 115 1.24 8.05 19.06
CA LEU A 115 1.44 7.64 20.46
C LEU A 115 0.11 7.27 21.14
N GLU A 116 -0.94 8.03 20.87
CA GLU A 116 -2.30 7.72 21.33
C GLU A 116 -2.80 6.38 20.76
N THR A 117 -2.59 6.16 19.46
CA THR A 117 -2.94 4.91 18.78
C THR A 117 -2.23 3.70 19.41
N LEU A 118 -0.92 3.81 19.68
CA LEU A 118 -0.16 2.76 20.35
C LEU A 118 -0.66 2.50 21.79
N ALA A 119 -1.03 3.56 22.52
CA ALA A 119 -1.61 3.41 23.86
C ALA A 119 -2.93 2.63 23.83
N ILE A 120 -3.82 2.94 22.87
CA ILE A 120 -5.07 2.20 22.65
C ILE A 120 -4.79 0.75 22.27
N LEU A 121 -3.90 0.51 21.30
CA LEU A 121 -3.53 -0.84 20.88
C LEU A 121 -3.04 -1.69 22.06
N LYS A 122 -2.23 -1.12 22.98
CA LYS A 122 -1.79 -1.85 24.18
C LYS A 122 -2.94 -2.29 25.06
N LYS A 123 -3.95 -1.44 25.25
CA LYS A 123 -5.17 -1.79 26.00
C LYS A 123 -5.94 -2.90 25.29
N LEU A 124 -6.06 -2.85 23.96
CA LEU A 124 -6.68 -3.90 23.16
C LEU A 124 -5.93 -5.23 23.28
N CYS A 125 -4.58 -5.24 23.23
CA CYS A 125 -3.78 -6.45 23.42
C CYS A 125 -4.07 -7.14 24.76
N ARG A 126 -4.24 -6.35 25.84
CA ARG A 126 -4.61 -6.85 27.18
C ARG A 126 -6.05 -7.37 27.21
N ARG A 127 -7.01 -6.60 26.70
CA ARG A 127 -8.43 -6.98 26.68
C ARG A 127 -8.66 -8.25 25.87
N PHE A 128 -8.08 -8.31 24.68
CA PHE A 128 -8.23 -9.41 23.73
C PHE A 128 -6.98 -10.31 23.70
N HIS A 129 -6.54 -10.79 24.87
CA HIS A 129 -5.36 -11.66 25.00
C HIS A 129 -5.40 -12.96 24.16
N ARG A 130 -6.59 -13.36 23.66
CA ARG A 130 -6.79 -14.51 22.75
C ARG A 130 -6.81 -14.13 21.26
N VAL A 131 -6.49 -12.89 20.91
CA VAL A 131 -6.38 -12.38 19.54
C VAL A 131 -4.92 -12.00 19.29
N ASN A 132 -4.41 -12.36 18.12
CA ASN A 132 -3.12 -11.91 17.62
C ASN A 132 -3.28 -10.51 17.01
N PHE A 133 -2.46 -9.56 17.44
CA PHE A 133 -2.40 -8.21 16.90
C PHE A 133 -1.18 -8.06 15.98
N ILE A 134 -1.43 -7.65 14.74
CA ILE A 134 -0.43 -7.39 13.72
C ILE A 134 -0.36 -5.88 13.51
N ILE A 135 0.79 -5.29 13.76
CA ILE A 135 1.06 -3.88 13.46
C ILE A 135 1.73 -3.84 12.10
N LYS A 136 1.11 -3.16 11.13
CA LYS A 136 1.65 -2.97 9.79
C LYS A 136 1.87 -1.48 9.50
N PRO A 137 3.04 -0.92 9.85
CA PRO A 137 3.34 0.47 9.53
C PRO A 137 3.41 0.72 8.03
N HIS A 138 3.09 1.94 7.64
CA HIS A 138 3.35 2.41 6.30
C HIS A 138 4.86 2.38 6.03
N PRO A 139 5.33 2.03 4.80
CA PRO A 139 6.75 1.88 4.51
C PRO A 139 7.60 3.11 4.82
N HIS A 140 7.00 4.30 4.81
CA HIS A 140 7.68 5.56 5.07
C HIS A 140 7.66 5.99 6.55
N GLU A 141 7.00 5.26 7.44
CA GLU A 141 7.02 5.55 8.88
C GLU A 141 8.36 5.20 9.55
N GLU A 142 8.65 5.88 10.65
CA GLU A 142 9.77 5.54 11.53
C GLU A 142 9.41 4.28 12.34
N ILE A 143 10.26 3.27 12.29
CA ILE A 143 9.98 1.92 12.79
C ILE A 143 10.37 1.74 14.27
N GLY A 144 11.35 2.49 14.76
CA GLY A 144 11.91 2.34 16.11
C GLY A 144 10.86 2.52 17.21
N ASP A 145 9.92 3.46 17.06
CA ASP A 145 8.82 3.63 18.02
C ASP A 145 7.93 2.37 18.13
N TYR A 146 7.72 1.64 17.02
CA TYR A 146 6.98 0.38 17.01
C TYR A 146 7.78 -0.79 17.60
N GLU A 147 9.09 -0.84 17.36
CA GLU A 147 9.99 -1.85 17.95
C GLU A 147 10.03 -1.73 19.47
N VAL A 148 10.14 -0.49 19.98
CA VAL A 148 10.07 -0.18 21.41
C VAL A 148 8.71 -0.59 21.98
N PHE A 149 7.62 -0.27 21.27
CA PHE A 149 6.26 -0.66 21.68
C PHE A 149 6.10 -2.18 21.83
N VAL A 150 6.48 -2.96 20.80
CA VAL A 150 6.34 -4.43 20.82
C VAL A 150 7.22 -5.04 21.88
N SER A 151 8.45 -4.56 22.05
CA SER A 151 9.36 -5.02 23.10
C SER A 151 8.79 -4.74 24.50
N GLY A 152 8.21 -3.55 24.71
CA GLY A 152 7.54 -3.20 25.95
C GLY A 152 6.31 -4.06 26.24
N CYS A 153 5.51 -4.40 25.22
CA CYS A 153 4.39 -5.33 25.36
C CYS A 153 4.87 -6.73 25.80
N ARG A 154 5.93 -7.24 25.17
CA ARG A 154 6.51 -8.55 25.52
C ARG A 154 7.09 -8.58 26.93
N ALA A 155 7.74 -7.50 27.37
CA ALA A 155 8.25 -7.37 28.74
C ALA A 155 7.12 -7.42 29.80
N GLU A 156 5.89 -7.07 29.41
CA GLU A 156 4.68 -7.17 30.24
C GLU A 156 3.91 -8.49 30.06
N GLY A 157 4.48 -9.47 29.34
CA GLY A 157 3.86 -10.76 29.10
C GLY A 157 2.78 -10.77 27.99
N LEU A 158 2.70 -9.71 27.18
CA LEU A 158 1.81 -9.68 26.02
C LEU A 158 2.54 -10.27 24.80
N ASP A 159 2.37 -11.57 24.60
CA ASP A 159 2.94 -12.33 23.48
C ASP A 159 2.11 -12.25 22.19
N ASN A 160 0.91 -11.66 22.28
CA ASN A 160 -0.08 -11.63 21.22
C ASN A 160 0.06 -10.44 20.27
N VAL A 161 1.27 -9.88 20.12
CA VAL A 161 1.53 -8.74 19.23
C VAL A 161 2.80 -8.94 18.39
N ALA A 162 2.69 -8.64 17.10
CA ALA A 162 3.80 -8.68 16.15
C ALA A 162 3.88 -7.40 15.33
N LEU A 163 5.10 -6.92 15.11
CA LEU A 163 5.42 -5.86 14.15
C LEU A 163 5.79 -6.52 12.82
N VAL A 164 5.05 -6.20 11.76
CA VAL A 164 5.25 -6.76 10.42
C VAL A 164 5.58 -5.62 9.46
N THR A 165 6.84 -5.48 9.08
CA THR A 165 7.30 -4.36 8.23
C THR A 165 7.47 -4.75 6.76
N GLU A 166 7.98 -5.96 6.50
CA GLU A 166 8.47 -6.38 5.17
C GLU A 166 7.43 -7.12 4.31
N GLU A 167 6.30 -7.54 4.88
CA GLU A 167 5.28 -8.27 4.12
C GLU A 167 4.50 -7.34 3.21
N TYR A 168 4.12 -7.86 2.04
CA TYR A 168 3.14 -7.20 1.22
C TYR A 168 1.78 -7.19 1.92
N ILE A 169 1.02 -6.12 1.73
CA ILE A 169 -0.27 -5.97 2.40
C ILE A 169 -1.27 -7.07 2.01
N TRP A 170 -1.25 -7.61 0.78
CA TRP A 170 -2.09 -8.75 0.42
C TRP A 170 -1.73 -10.03 1.19
N ASP A 171 -0.47 -10.23 1.59
CA ASP A 171 -0.06 -11.36 2.42
C ASP A 171 -0.57 -11.21 3.85
N VAL A 172 -0.51 -9.98 4.38
CA VAL A 172 -1.08 -9.63 5.69
C VAL A 172 -2.60 -9.81 5.68
N LEU A 173 -3.29 -9.24 4.69
CA LEU A 173 -4.75 -9.29 4.60
C LEU A 173 -5.27 -10.72 4.36
N ASN A 174 -4.53 -11.57 3.65
CA ASN A 174 -4.87 -12.99 3.51
C ASN A 174 -4.77 -13.76 4.84
N ALA A 175 -4.02 -13.23 5.81
CA ALA A 175 -3.81 -13.86 7.11
C ALA A 175 -4.67 -13.27 8.23
N VAL A 176 -5.49 -12.23 8.01
CA VAL A 176 -6.25 -11.55 9.07
C VAL A 176 -7.76 -11.77 8.97
N ASP A 177 -8.43 -11.61 10.10
CA ASP A 177 -9.90 -11.69 10.25
C ASP A 177 -10.54 -10.30 10.36
N ILE A 178 -9.78 -9.30 10.84
CA ILE A 178 -10.23 -7.91 11.00
C ILE A 178 -9.09 -6.97 10.58
N HIS A 179 -9.41 -5.92 9.83
CA HIS A 179 -8.46 -4.89 9.42
C HIS A 179 -8.84 -3.50 9.95
N ILE A 180 -7.99 -2.93 10.80
CA ILE A 180 -8.08 -1.55 11.29
C ILE A 180 -7.15 -0.68 10.45
N HIS A 181 -7.64 0.46 9.98
CA HIS A 181 -6.86 1.47 9.28
C HIS A 181 -7.41 2.86 9.54
N ARG A 182 -6.78 3.87 8.92
CA ARG A 182 -7.24 5.26 8.95
C ARG A 182 -7.14 5.85 7.55
N LEU A 183 -8.27 5.96 6.84
CA LEU A 183 -8.35 6.49 5.47
C LEU A 183 -7.20 6.05 4.55
N CYS A 184 -6.88 4.75 4.55
CA CYS A 184 -5.78 4.18 3.77
C CYS A 184 -6.34 3.30 2.64
N THR A 185 -5.59 3.17 1.54
CA THR A 185 -5.98 2.24 0.45
C THR A 185 -6.05 0.79 0.92
N THR A 186 -5.36 0.46 2.02
CA THR A 186 -5.39 -0.89 2.61
C THR A 186 -6.80 -1.29 3.09
N GLY A 187 -7.67 -0.32 3.41
CA GLY A 187 -9.09 -0.57 3.66
C GLY A 187 -9.80 -1.14 2.43
N VAL A 188 -9.61 -0.49 1.27
CA VAL A 188 -10.15 -0.97 -0.02
C VAL A 188 -9.62 -2.36 -0.36
N GLU A 189 -8.35 -2.61 -0.10
CA GLU A 189 -7.72 -3.92 -0.32
C GLU A 189 -8.30 -5.00 0.61
N ALA A 190 -8.66 -4.64 1.85
CA ALA A 190 -9.39 -5.50 2.77
C ALA A 190 -10.76 -5.88 2.20
N TRP A 191 -11.49 -4.92 1.62
CA TRP A 191 -12.78 -5.19 0.97
C TRP A 191 -12.66 -6.23 -0.15
N LEU A 192 -11.60 -6.13 -0.97
CA LEU A 192 -11.33 -7.09 -2.04
C LEU A 192 -11.00 -8.50 -1.52
N MET A 193 -10.42 -8.62 -0.32
CA MET A 193 -10.23 -9.92 0.35
C MET A 193 -11.48 -10.43 1.07
N GLY A 194 -12.53 -9.61 1.21
CA GLY A 194 -13.68 -9.90 2.06
C GLY A 194 -13.37 -9.80 3.56
N VAL A 195 -12.32 -9.05 3.93
CA VAL A 195 -11.94 -8.81 5.33
C VAL A 195 -12.73 -7.60 5.85
N PRO A 196 -13.49 -7.72 6.95
CA PRO A 196 -14.12 -6.59 7.60
C PRO A 196 -13.12 -5.49 7.95
N SER A 197 -13.48 -4.25 7.63
CA SER A 197 -12.59 -3.11 7.81
C SER A 197 -13.19 -2.04 8.72
N ILE A 198 -12.41 -1.66 9.73
CA ILE A 198 -12.73 -0.59 10.68
C ILE A 198 -11.83 0.60 10.38
N ASN A 199 -12.43 1.74 10.07
CA ASN A 199 -11.73 2.98 9.83
C ASN A 199 -11.73 3.79 11.12
N PHE A 200 -10.62 3.74 11.84
CA PHE A 200 -10.51 4.30 13.18
C PHE A 200 -9.75 5.64 13.17
N HIS A 201 -10.41 6.67 13.71
CA HIS A 201 -9.89 8.02 13.82
C HIS A 201 -9.83 8.48 15.27
N THR A 202 -8.65 8.43 15.88
CA THR A 202 -8.40 9.07 17.19
C THR A 202 -8.41 10.59 17.11
N ALA A 203 -8.16 11.16 15.93
CA ALA A 203 -8.16 12.59 15.70
C ALA A 203 -8.52 12.97 14.27
N SER A 204 -9.14 14.15 14.12
CA SER A 204 -9.41 14.81 12.84
C SER A 204 -8.42 15.95 12.62
N TYR A 205 -7.55 15.85 11.61
CA TYR A 205 -6.58 16.91 11.27
C TYR A 205 -6.06 16.77 9.84
N GLY A 206 -5.82 17.91 9.18
CA GLY A 206 -5.23 17.96 7.84
C GLY A 206 -5.95 17.06 6.83
N ALA A 207 -5.18 16.20 6.16
CA ALA A 207 -5.66 15.17 5.23
C ALA A 207 -6.63 14.15 5.84
N TRP A 208 -6.52 13.97 7.15
CA TRP A 208 -7.14 12.89 7.91
C TRP A 208 -8.42 13.36 8.60
N THR A 209 -8.98 14.50 8.18
CA THR A 209 -10.27 14.97 8.65
C THR A 209 -11.42 14.08 8.15
N LEU A 210 -12.49 13.97 8.93
CA LEU A 210 -13.71 13.27 8.49
C LEU A 210 -14.54 14.10 7.50
N ASP A 211 -14.25 15.40 7.42
CA ASP A 211 -14.86 16.33 6.45
C ASP A 211 -14.15 16.31 5.07
N VAL A 212 -13.35 15.27 4.81
CA VAL A 212 -12.74 15.03 3.50
C VAL A 212 -13.82 14.99 2.41
N LYS A 213 -13.44 15.34 1.19
CA LYS A 213 -14.31 15.30 0.00
C LYS A 213 -13.81 14.27 -1.01
N GLY A 214 -14.66 13.97 -1.99
CA GLY A 214 -14.32 13.10 -3.12
C GLY A 214 -14.04 11.65 -2.69
N PRO A 215 -13.00 10.99 -3.24
CA PRO A 215 -12.80 9.56 -3.05
C PRO A 215 -12.67 9.15 -1.57
N ALA A 216 -11.94 9.93 -0.76
CA ALA A 216 -11.78 9.61 0.65
C ALA A 216 -13.13 9.59 1.41
N ARG A 217 -14.05 10.50 1.07
CA ARG A 217 -15.40 10.53 1.66
C ARG A 217 -16.25 9.35 1.22
N GLU A 218 -16.19 9.02 -0.06
CA GLU A 218 -16.91 7.87 -0.60
C GLU A 218 -16.41 6.57 0.03
N ALA A 219 -15.10 6.46 0.28
CA ALA A 219 -14.51 5.29 0.92
C ALA A 219 -15.02 5.05 2.35
N LEU A 220 -15.30 6.12 3.11
CA LEU A 220 -15.85 6.01 4.46
C LEU A 220 -17.18 5.25 4.51
N GLY A 221 -17.97 5.27 3.43
CA GLY A 221 -19.21 4.51 3.35
C GLY A 221 -19.02 3.00 3.23
N GLY A 222 -17.81 2.54 2.90
CA GLY A 222 -17.45 1.12 2.80
C GLY A 222 -16.89 0.53 4.09
N ASP A 223 -16.55 1.36 5.08
CA ASP A 223 -15.93 0.95 6.35
C ASP A 223 -16.88 1.10 7.54
N ASP A 224 -16.56 0.44 8.67
CA ASP A 224 -17.05 0.88 9.98
C ASP A 224 -16.22 2.07 10.47
N LEU A 225 -16.76 3.28 10.34
CA LEU A 225 -16.14 4.49 10.89
C LEU A 225 -16.30 4.52 12.41
N VAL A 226 -15.18 4.66 13.12
CA VAL A 226 -15.11 4.71 14.57
C VAL A 226 -14.20 5.86 15.01
N THR A 227 -14.58 6.58 16.06
CA THR A 227 -13.83 7.77 16.54
C THR A 227 -13.40 7.69 18.01
N ASP A 228 -13.78 6.64 18.73
CA ASP A 228 -13.46 6.46 20.14
C ASP A 228 -13.14 4.99 20.46
N GLU A 229 -12.49 4.78 21.61
CA GLU A 229 -11.99 3.47 22.04
C GLU A 229 -13.13 2.47 22.31
N ASP A 230 -14.24 2.92 22.88
CA ASP A 230 -15.36 2.05 23.27
C ASP A 230 -16.07 1.51 22.01
N SER A 231 -16.39 2.39 21.07
CA SER A 231 -16.93 2.01 19.77
C SER A 231 -15.99 1.08 18.99
N LEU A 232 -14.66 1.25 19.14
CA LEU A 232 -13.66 0.38 18.50
C LEU A 232 -13.72 -1.03 19.08
N VAL A 233 -13.73 -1.12 20.41
CA VAL A 233 -13.88 -2.38 21.15
C VAL A 233 -15.16 -3.10 20.74
N GLU A 234 -16.27 -2.38 20.70
CA GLU A 234 -17.56 -2.95 20.30
C GLU A 234 -17.54 -3.52 18.88
N ARG A 235 -16.88 -2.85 17.93
CA ARG A 235 -16.78 -3.35 16.54
C ARG A 235 -15.84 -4.54 16.42
N ILE A 236 -14.76 -4.57 17.18
CA ILE A 236 -13.89 -5.75 17.28
C ILE A 236 -14.69 -6.94 17.83
N GLU A 237 -15.44 -6.76 18.93
CA GLU A 237 -16.28 -7.82 19.52
C GLU A 237 -17.35 -8.32 18.55
N PHE A 238 -18.00 -7.42 17.82
CA PHE A 238 -18.98 -7.79 16.80
C PHE A 238 -18.38 -8.72 15.73
N TYR A 239 -17.22 -8.38 15.17
CA TYR A 239 -16.59 -9.20 14.13
C TYR A 239 -15.99 -10.49 14.67
N LEU A 240 -15.38 -10.47 15.86
CA LEU A 240 -14.93 -11.70 16.53
C LEU A 240 -16.09 -12.64 16.87
N GLY A 241 -17.30 -12.09 17.11
CA GLY A 241 -18.53 -12.83 17.32
C GLY A 241 -19.19 -13.38 16.04
N GLY A 242 -18.56 -13.25 14.87
CA GLY A 242 -19.10 -13.70 13.60
C GLY A 242 -20.02 -12.69 12.90
N GLY A 243 -20.04 -11.44 13.36
CA GLY A 243 -20.66 -10.32 12.68
C GLY A 243 -20.14 -10.19 11.24
N ARG A 244 -20.97 -9.64 10.36
CA ARG A 244 -20.66 -9.48 8.93
C ARG A 244 -20.88 -8.04 8.50
N VAL A 245 -20.12 -7.61 7.50
CA VAL A 245 -20.33 -6.32 6.83
C VAL A 245 -21.74 -6.32 6.24
N ASN A 246 -22.50 -5.25 6.50
CA ASN A 246 -23.89 -5.14 6.05
C ASN A 246 -23.98 -4.90 4.53
N ALA A 247 -25.17 -5.14 3.96
CA ALA A 247 -25.38 -5.05 2.51
C ALA A 247 -25.15 -3.63 1.95
N GLU A 248 -25.45 -2.59 2.72
CA GLU A 248 -25.23 -1.20 2.31
C GLU A 248 -23.75 -0.89 2.13
N LYS A 249 -22.91 -1.29 3.09
CA LYS A 249 -21.45 -1.16 3.00
C LYS A 249 -20.90 -1.97 1.83
N LEU A 250 -21.33 -3.23 1.66
CA LEU A 250 -20.91 -4.05 0.52
C LEU A 250 -21.24 -3.39 -0.82
N ALA A 251 -22.42 -2.77 -0.94
CA ALA A 251 -22.79 -2.01 -2.13
C ALA A 251 -21.90 -0.77 -2.32
N CYS A 252 -21.60 -0.05 -1.25
CA CYS A 252 -20.67 1.08 -1.28
C CYS A 252 -19.26 0.64 -1.73
N GLN A 253 -18.72 -0.42 -1.14
CA GLN A 253 -17.42 -1.00 -1.50
C GLN A 253 -17.35 -1.35 -2.99
N LYS A 254 -18.38 -2.04 -3.52
CA LYS A 254 -18.46 -2.39 -4.93
C LYS A 254 -18.48 -1.15 -5.84
N ASN A 255 -19.34 -0.18 -5.52
CA ASN A 255 -19.46 1.06 -6.29
C ASN A 255 -18.14 1.86 -6.27
N TYR A 256 -17.49 1.92 -5.11
CA TYR A 256 -16.23 2.60 -4.93
C TYR A 256 -15.12 1.97 -5.78
N VAL A 257 -14.95 0.64 -5.69
CA VAL A 257 -13.95 -0.09 -6.50
C VAL A 257 -14.19 0.09 -7.99
N GLN A 258 -15.44 0.00 -8.44
CA GLN A 258 -15.77 0.18 -9.85
C GLN A 258 -15.45 1.58 -10.35
N ARG A 259 -15.81 2.61 -9.57
CA ARG A 259 -15.60 4.01 -9.96
C ARG A 259 -14.14 4.44 -9.90
N TRP A 260 -13.43 4.04 -8.85
CA TRP A 260 -12.10 4.55 -8.55
C TRP A 260 -10.97 3.62 -8.96
N PHE A 261 -11.23 2.35 -9.24
CA PHE A 261 -10.22 1.36 -9.65
C PHE A 261 -10.63 0.52 -10.86
N TYR A 262 -11.67 0.95 -11.59
CA TYR A 262 -12.19 0.31 -12.80
C TYR A 262 -12.79 -1.08 -12.55
N ARG A 263 -11.94 -2.10 -12.42
CA ARG A 263 -12.34 -3.50 -12.19
C ARG A 263 -11.31 -4.20 -11.33
N ALA A 264 -11.77 -5.04 -10.41
CA ALA A 264 -10.94 -5.96 -9.63
C ALA A 264 -11.25 -7.41 -10.07
N ASP A 265 -10.88 -7.73 -11.32
CA ASP A 265 -11.17 -9.02 -11.97
C ASP A 265 -9.93 -9.91 -12.15
N GLY A 266 -8.78 -9.51 -11.60
CA GLY A 266 -7.54 -10.27 -11.73
C GLY A 266 -6.79 -10.06 -13.06
N LEU A 267 -7.25 -9.14 -13.92
CA LEU A 267 -6.74 -8.97 -15.28
C LEU A 267 -6.10 -7.60 -15.54
N SER A 268 -5.87 -6.78 -14.51
CA SER A 268 -5.32 -5.43 -14.70
C SER A 268 -3.89 -5.45 -15.25
N SER A 269 -3.07 -6.39 -14.78
CA SER A 269 -1.70 -6.59 -15.27
C SER A 269 -1.68 -7.00 -16.74
N LEU A 270 -2.61 -7.87 -17.15
CA LEU A 270 -2.76 -8.28 -18.55
C LEU A 270 -3.14 -7.09 -19.43
N ARG A 271 -4.16 -6.32 -19.02
CA ARG A 271 -4.56 -5.09 -19.72
C ARG A 271 -3.39 -4.11 -19.87
N CYS A 272 -2.62 -3.89 -18.80
CA CYS A 272 -1.42 -3.05 -18.86
C CYS A 272 -0.43 -3.56 -19.92
N ALA A 273 -0.14 -4.87 -19.92
CA ALA A 273 0.79 -5.49 -20.86
C ALA A 273 0.30 -5.36 -22.32
N GLU A 274 -0.99 -5.55 -22.58
CA GLU A 274 -1.60 -5.40 -23.90
C GLU A 274 -1.50 -3.96 -24.43
N GLN A 275 -1.74 -2.96 -23.57
CA GLN A 275 -1.60 -1.55 -23.96
C GLN A 275 -0.14 -1.20 -24.31
N ILE A 276 0.82 -1.72 -23.54
CA ILE A 276 2.26 -1.54 -23.83
C ILE A 276 2.62 -2.24 -25.14
N ALA A 277 2.17 -3.48 -25.35
CA ALA A 277 2.43 -4.23 -26.58
C ALA A 277 1.86 -3.49 -27.81
N THR A 278 0.64 -2.97 -27.70
CA THR A 278 -0.01 -2.16 -28.74
C THR A 278 0.79 -0.90 -29.06
N LEU A 279 1.26 -0.18 -28.04
CA LEU A 279 2.12 0.99 -28.21
C LEU A 279 3.40 0.61 -28.97
N LEU A 280 4.08 -0.46 -28.58
CA LEU A 280 5.32 -0.89 -29.24
C LEU A 280 5.07 -1.24 -30.72
N GLN A 281 4.03 -2.03 -31.01
CA GLN A 281 3.66 -2.42 -32.38
C GLN A 281 3.35 -1.22 -33.27
N THR A 282 2.60 -0.24 -32.77
CA THR A 282 2.20 0.95 -33.54
C THR A 282 3.32 2.00 -33.63
N SER A 283 4.20 2.05 -32.61
CA SER A 283 5.28 3.04 -32.54
C SER A 283 6.56 2.60 -33.26
N HIS A 284 6.67 1.35 -33.71
CA HIS A 284 7.79 0.91 -34.57
C HIS A 284 7.95 1.75 -35.85
N ALA A 285 6.91 2.48 -36.27
CA ALA A 285 6.98 3.43 -37.39
C ALA A 285 7.62 4.80 -37.04
N SER A 286 7.68 5.20 -35.76
CA SER A 286 8.11 6.54 -35.34
C SER A 286 9.21 6.59 -34.28
N LEU A 287 9.42 5.52 -33.50
CA LEU A 287 10.53 5.37 -32.55
C LEU A 287 11.84 5.01 -33.28
N LYS A 288 12.26 5.86 -34.22
CA LYS A 288 13.69 5.98 -34.52
C LYS A 288 14.32 6.65 -33.30
N PHE A 289 14.57 5.86 -32.27
CA PHE A 289 15.33 6.27 -31.10
C PHE A 289 16.64 6.85 -31.64
N ARG A 290 16.77 8.17 -31.64
CA ARG A 290 17.98 8.85 -32.11
C ARG A 290 19.06 8.59 -31.06
N LEU A 291 19.63 7.39 -31.07
CA LEU A 291 20.86 7.05 -30.36
C LEU A 291 21.94 8.10 -30.65
N SER A 292 21.89 8.73 -31.82
CA SER A 292 22.74 9.87 -32.20
C SER A 292 22.62 11.10 -31.29
N LEU A 293 21.53 11.27 -30.54
CA LEU A 293 21.38 12.35 -29.56
C LEU A 293 21.98 11.99 -28.19
N LEU A 294 22.24 10.70 -27.93
CA LEU A 294 22.89 10.26 -26.70
C LEU A 294 24.39 10.16 -26.94
N GLY A 295 25.16 10.87 -26.13
CA GLY A 295 26.63 10.74 -26.16
C GLY A 295 27.05 9.28 -25.91
N PRO A 296 28.22 8.84 -26.41
CA PRO A 296 28.69 7.46 -26.30
C PRO A 296 28.73 6.94 -24.85
N ARG A 297 28.98 7.83 -23.88
CA ARG A 297 28.93 7.52 -22.44
C ARG A 297 27.54 7.13 -21.95
N ALA A 298 26.48 7.79 -22.44
CA ALA A 298 25.11 7.47 -22.07
C ALA A 298 24.72 6.11 -22.63
N ILE A 299 25.07 5.82 -23.89
CA ILE A 299 24.84 4.51 -24.51
C ILE A 299 25.58 3.42 -23.75
N ALA A 300 26.87 3.60 -23.47
CA ALA A 300 27.66 2.64 -22.69
C ALA A 300 27.06 2.39 -21.30
N ARG A 301 26.63 3.45 -20.60
CA ARG A 301 25.93 3.35 -19.31
C ARG A 301 24.63 2.55 -19.43
N MET A 302 23.80 2.85 -20.42
CA MET A 302 22.55 2.11 -20.65
C MET A 302 22.80 0.62 -20.90
N LEU A 303 23.82 0.29 -21.71
CA LEU A 303 24.21 -1.09 -21.97
C LEU A 303 24.69 -1.79 -20.70
N ILE A 304 25.57 -1.16 -19.91
CA ILE A 304 26.06 -1.68 -18.63
C ILE A 304 24.88 -1.91 -17.67
N ASN A 305 23.99 -0.92 -17.50
CA ASN A 305 22.84 -1.04 -16.62
C ASN A 305 21.90 -2.15 -17.09
N ARG A 306 21.63 -2.25 -18.39
CA ARG A 306 20.84 -3.34 -18.96
C ARG A 306 21.45 -4.71 -18.66
N THR A 307 22.76 -4.87 -18.83
CA THR A 307 23.45 -6.13 -18.51
C THR A 307 23.42 -6.46 -17.02
N LEU A 308 23.37 -5.43 -16.16
CA LEU A 308 23.29 -5.58 -14.70
C LEU A 308 21.85 -5.66 -14.18
N GLY A 309 20.82 -5.62 -15.04
CA GLY A 309 19.42 -5.57 -14.62
C GLY A 309 19.02 -4.31 -13.85
N ARG A 310 19.75 -3.20 -14.05
CA ARG A 310 19.53 -1.90 -13.39
C ARG A 310 18.73 -0.94 -14.29
N PRO A 311 18.06 0.09 -13.73
CA PRO A 311 17.45 1.14 -14.53
C PRO A 311 18.45 1.74 -15.52
N LEU A 312 18.03 1.95 -16.77
CA LEU A 312 18.93 2.35 -17.87
C LEU A 312 19.73 3.64 -17.56
N GLU A 313 19.14 4.55 -16.78
CA GLU A 313 19.74 5.83 -16.42
C GLU A 313 20.53 5.81 -15.11
N ALA A 314 20.54 4.68 -14.38
CA ALA A 314 21.20 4.58 -13.09
C ALA A 314 22.69 4.96 -13.18
N PRO A 315 23.26 5.71 -12.22
CA PRO A 315 24.69 5.95 -12.19
C PRO A 315 25.44 4.61 -12.09
N ILE A 316 26.44 4.38 -12.96
CA ILE A 316 27.27 3.17 -12.93
C ILE A 316 27.85 2.98 -11.52
N ARG A 317 28.30 4.08 -10.91
CA ARG A 317 28.78 4.18 -9.53
C ARG A 317 27.77 4.92 -8.64
N SER A 318 26.53 4.46 -8.54
CA SER A 318 25.74 4.86 -7.37
C SER A 318 26.36 4.13 -6.19
N ARG A 319 27.07 4.84 -5.30
CA ARG A 319 27.34 4.28 -3.98
C ARG A 319 25.98 4.02 -3.37
N THR A 320 25.61 2.74 -3.24
CA THR A 320 24.49 2.33 -2.41
C THR A 320 24.71 3.00 -1.07
N LYS A 321 23.85 3.94 -0.70
CA LYS A 321 23.93 4.56 0.61
C LYS A 321 23.53 3.46 1.59
N TYR A 322 24.33 3.28 2.63
CA TYR A 322 23.98 2.37 3.71
C TYR A 322 23.68 3.22 4.94
N GLN A 323 22.57 2.92 5.61
CA GLN A 323 22.24 3.50 6.90
C GLN A 323 22.09 2.35 7.91
N ASN A 324 23.00 2.31 8.88
CA ASN A 324 23.12 1.21 9.85
C ASN A 324 23.27 -0.17 9.19
N GLY A 325 24.11 -0.27 8.16
CA GLY A 325 24.37 -1.53 7.44
C GLY A 325 23.27 -1.98 6.47
N VAL A 326 22.17 -1.23 6.37
CA VAL A 326 21.05 -1.53 5.46
C VAL A 326 21.12 -0.59 4.25
N PRO A 327 20.99 -1.08 3.01
CA PRO A 327 20.92 -0.23 1.83
C PRO A 327 19.68 0.68 1.90
N VAL A 328 19.86 1.95 1.58
CA VAL A 328 18.80 2.95 1.50
C VAL A 328 18.80 3.64 0.14
N ASP A 329 17.64 4.08 -0.31
CA ASP A 329 17.48 4.81 -1.57
C ASP A 329 18.09 6.24 -1.49
N PHE A 330 17.89 7.02 -2.55
CA PHE A 330 18.42 8.39 -2.60
C PHE A 330 17.80 9.33 -1.55
N LEU A 331 16.60 8.99 -1.05
CA LEU A 331 15.88 9.66 0.02
C LEU A 331 16.23 9.11 1.42
N GLY A 332 17.19 8.16 1.52
CA GLY A 332 17.54 7.52 2.78
C GLY A 332 16.50 6.50 3.27
N GLN A 333 15.63 6.04 2.38
CA GLN A 333 14.52 5.15 2.72
C GLN A 333 14.92 3.69 2.53
N ARG A 334 14.47 2.85 3.45
CA ARG A 334 14.55 1.40 3.34
C ARG A 334 13.37 0.88 2.52
N ASP A 335 13.23 1.34 1.28
CA ASP A 335 12.24 0.74 0.39
C ASP A 335 12.83 -0.50 -0.30
N LYS A 336 12.01 -1.53 -0.47
CA LYS A 336 12.44 -2.76 -1.13
C LYS A 336 12.65 -2.47 -2.61
N SER A 337 13.91 -2.35 -3.02
CA SER A 337 14.24 -2.34 -4.45
C SER A 337 13.88 -3.69 -5.06
N VAL A 338 13.00 -3.70 -6.06
CA VAL A 338 12.66 -4.92 -6.81
C VAL A 338 13.90 -5.43 -7.53
N GLN A 339 14.40 -6.58 -7.10
CA GLN A 339 15.56 -7.24 -7.71
C GLN A 339 15.13 -8.27 -8.75
N GLN A 340 16.06 -8.71 -9.61
CA GLN A 340 15.82 -9.80 -10.54
C GLN A 340 15.40 -11.10 -9.84
N SER A 341 15.91 -11.35 -8.63
CA SER A 341 15.50 -12.46 -7.79
C SER A 341 14.04 -12.35 -7.33
N ASP A 342 13.56 -11.14 -7.02
CA ASP A 342 12.14 -10.90 -6.70
C ASP A 342 11.26 -11.19 -7.92
N VAL A 343 11.67 -10.72 -9.11
CA VAL A 343 10.96 -10.99 -10.36
C VAL A 343 10.89 -12.49 -10.63
N ALA A 344 12.02 -13.21 -10.48
CA ALA A 344 12.06 -14.65 -10.67
C ALA A 344 11.16 -15.39 -9.66
N LEU A 345 11.21 -15.01 -8.39
CA LEU A 345 10.36 -15.56 -7.33
C LEU A 345 8.88 -15.36 -7.65
N TRP A 346 8.48 -14.13 -7.97
CA TRP A 346 7.08 -13.81 -8.28
C TRP A 346 6.61 -14.48 -9.57
N THR A 347 7.46 -14.55 -10.59
CA THR A 347 7.16 -15.28 -11.83
C THR A 347 6.89 -16.76 -11.54
N ALA A 348 7.71 -17.39 -10.70
CA ALA A 348 7.50 -18.78 -10.31
C ALA A 348 6.19 -18.98 -9.53
N LYS A 349 5.89 -18.10 -8.56
CA LYS A 349 4.64 -18.11 -7.81
C LYS A 349 3.41 -17.95 -8.71
N ILE A 350 3.44 -16.98 -9.61
CA ILE A 350 2.35 -16.70 -10.56
C ILE A 350 2.11 -17.88 -11.49
N ARG A 351 3.17 -18.46 -12.08
CA ARG A 351 3.04 -19.66 -12.93
C ARG A 351 2.43 -20.84 -12.17
N ALA A 352 2.87 -21.07 -10.92
CA ALA A 352 2.32 -22.13 -10.10
C ALA A 352 0.82 -21.89 -9.78
N ALA A 353 0.44 -20.65 -9.52
CA ALA A 353 -0.94 -20.26 -9.26
C ALA A 353 -1.84 -20.47 -10.49
N LEU A 354 -1.39 -20.04 -11.67
CA LEU A 354 -2.11 -20.23 -12.94
C LEU A 354 -2.24 -21.71 -13.31
N ALA A 355 -1.17 -22.50 -13.19
CA ALA A 355 -1.20 -23.93 -13.48
C ALA A 355 -2.14 -24.72 -12.54
N ARG A 356 -2.37 -24.25 -11.32
CA ARG A 356 -3.37 -24.84 -10.41
C ARG A 356 -4.80 -24.53 -10.84
N ALA A 357 -5.04 -23.30 -11.31
CA ALA A 357 -6.36 -22.88 -11.77
C ALA A 357 -6.79 -23.59 -13.06
N GLU A 358 -5.86 -23.81 -14.00
CA GLU A 358 -6.12 -24.61 -15.22
C GLU A 358 -6.57 -26.03 -14.91
N LYS A 359 -6.08 -26.63 -13.82
CA LYS A 359 -6.45 -27.98 -13.39
C LYS A 359 -7.77 -28.04 -12.61
N ARG A 360 -8.35 -26.90 -12.23
CA ARG A 360 -9.57 -26.80 -11.40
C ARG A 360 -10.49 -25.70 -11.92
N PRO A 361 -11.02 -25.81 -13.16
CA PRO A 361 -11.85 -24.76 -13.75
C PRO A 361 -13.12 -24.47 -12.92
N GLU A 362 -13.57 -25.44 -12.12
CA GLU A 362 -14.86 -25.42 -11.42
C GLU A 362 -14.86 -24.60 -10.11
N ILE A 363 -13.68 -24.15 -9.65
CA ILE A 363 -13.52 -23.40 -8.38
C ILE A 363 -13.38 -21.88 -8.63
N HIS A 364 -13.31 -21.45 -9.89
CA HIS A 364 -12.92 -20.08 -10.26
C HIS A 364 -14.01 -19.27 -11.00
N ALA A 365 -15.21 -19.84 -11.14
CA ALA A 365 -16.44 -19.09 -11.50
C ALA A 365 -17.15 -18.64 -10.22
#